data_AF-A0A934LS40-F1
#
_entry.id   AF-A0A934LS40-F1
#
_cell.length_a   1.000
_cell.length_b   1.000
_cell.length_c   1.000
_cell.angle_alpha   90.00
_cell.angle_beta   90.00
_cell.angle_gamma   90.00
#
_symmetry.space_group_name_H-M   'P 1'
#
loop_
_entity.id
_entity.type
_entity.pdbx_description
1 polymer ?
#
loop_
_entity_poly.entity_id
_entity_poly.type
_entity_poly.pdbx_seq_one_letter_code
_entity_poly.pdbx_strand_id
1 'polypeptide(L)' 'GDTVALVAGRPVVTSIGGVLRGLLAEGLQVRPGMKVGDVDPRGEREYCFTISDKALAIGGGVLEAILYLLSRRGRQAIHR' A
#
# COMPACT_ATOMS: atom_id res chain seq x y z
N GLY A 1 -20.27 -3.05 -8.80
CA GLY A 1 -19.83 -2.84 -7.42
C GLY A 1 -20.64 -1.74 -6.79
N ASP A 2 -20.16 -1.22 -5.67
CA ASP A 2 -20.81 -0.13 -4.93
C ASP A 2 -20.28 1.22 -5.41
N THR A 3 -21.10 2.27 -5.23
CA THR A 3 -20.67 3.64 -5.48
C THR A 3 -19.81 4.11 -4.32
N VAL A 4 -18.54 4.44 -4.58
CA VAL A 4 -17.58 4.85 -3.54
C VAL A 4 -17.24 6.33 -3.57
N ALA A 5 -17.54 7.02 -4.66
CA ALA A 5 -17.34 8.47 -4.81
C ALA A 5 -18.25 9.05 -5.89
N LEU A 6 -18.38 10.37 -5.89
CA LEU A 6 -18.98 11.15 -6.97
C LEU A 6 -17.91 12.04 -7.61
N VAL A 7 -17.80 12.01 -8.93
CA VAL A 7 -16.91 12.88 -9.71
C VAL A 7 -17.76 13.70 -10.65
N ALA A 8 -17.85 15.02 -10.43
CA ALA A 8 -18.73 15.92 -11.18
C ALA A 8 -20.18 15.40 -11.26
N GLY A 9 -20.70 14.88 -10.13
CA GLY A 9 -22.04 14.30 -10.04
C GLY A 9 -22.20 12.90 -10.63
N ARG A 10 -21.13 12.30 -11.21
CA ARG A 10 -21.17 10.96 -11.79
C ARG A 10 -20.66 9.93 -10.79
N PRO A 11 -21.36 8.79 -10.61
CA PRO A 11 -20.93 7.75 -9.68
C PRO A 11 -19.65 7.07 -10.16
N VAL A 12 -18.69 6.91 -9.24
CA VAL A 12 -17.55 6.03 -9.40
C VAL A 12 -17.86 4.73 -8.69
N VAL A 13 -17.91 3.65 -9.47
CA VAL A 13 -18.30 2.32 -9.00
C VAL A 13 -17.08 1.41 -8.95
N THR A 14 -16.96 0.61 -7.90
CA THR A 14 -15.88 -0.38 -7.80
C THR A 14 -16.05 -1.48 -8.85
N SER A 15 -14.92 -1.88 -9.45
CA SER A 15 -14.88 -3.00 -10.42
C SER A 15 -14.79 -4.37 -9.76
N ILE A 16 -14.38 -4.42 -8.48
CA ILE A 16 -14.23 -5.64 -7.69
C ILE A 16 -14.94 -5.49 -6.33
N GLY A 17 -15.36 -6.62 -5.76
CA GLY A 17 -15.83 -6.69 -4.38
C GLY A 17 -14.68 -6.69 -3.37
N GLY A 18 -14.97 -6.36 -2.11
CA GLY A 18 -13.98 -6.32 -1.04
C GLY A 18 -14.18 -5.15 -0.08
N VAL A 19 -13.11 -4.75 0.61
CA VAL A 19 -13.11 -3.60 1.54
C VAL A 19 -12.37 -2.42 0.92
N LEU A 20 -12.99 -1.24 0.90
CA LEU A 20 -12.34 0.00 0.47
C LEU A 20 -11.26 0.39 1.51
N ARG A 21 -9.97 0.36 1.12
CA ARG A 21 -8.85 0.71 2.02
C ARG A 21 -8.43 2.16 1.88
N GLY A 22 -8.55 2.71 0.68
CA GLY A 22 -8.08 4.05 0.36
C GLY A 22 -8.99 4.69 -0.67
N LEU A 23 -9.26 5.98 -0.46
CA LEU A 23 -9.99 6.83 -1.38
C LEU A 23 -9.36 8.22 -1.36
N LEU A 24 -9.29 8.87 -2.51
CA LEU A 24 -8.86 10.25 -2.60
C LEU A 24 -9.78 11.16 -1.76
N ALA A 25 -9.19 12.19 -1.16
CA ALA A 25 -9.93 13.20 -0.43
C ALA A 25 -10.87 13.99 -1.35
N GLU A 26 -11.94 14.51 -0.77
CA GLU A 26 -12.90 15.37 -1.47
C GLU A 26 -12.25 16.67 -1.98
N GLY A 27 -12.78 17.23 -3.08
CA GLY A 27 -12.33 18.49 -3.67
C GLY A 27 -11.14 18.38 -4.61
N LEU A 28 -10.55 17.19 -4.77
CA LEU A 28 -9.46 16.97 -5.71
C LEU A 28 -9.98 16.90 -7.16
N GLN A 29 -9.27 17.59 -8.05
CA GLN A 29 -9.48 17.42 -9.48
C GLN A 29 -8.89 16.07 -9.94
N VAL A 30 -9.71 15.27 -10.61
CA VAL A 30 -9.33 13.98 -11.17
C VAL A 30 -9.65 13.93 -12.66
N ARG A 31 -9.07 12.97 -13.38
CA ARG A 31 -9.30 12.74 -14.80
C ARG A 31 -9.71 11.28 -15.07
N PRO A 32 -10.39 11.00 -16.20
CA PRO A 32 -10.66 9.62 -16.60
C PRO A 32 -9.39 8.76 -16.62
N GLY A 33 -9.48 7.53 -16.11
CA GLY A 33 -8.35 6.61 -15.98
C GLY A 33 -7.42 6.86 -14.79
N MET A 34 -7.63 7.94 -14.02
CA MET A 34 -6.91 8.17 -12.78
C MET A 34 -7.36 7.18 -11.71
N LYS A 35 -6.39 6.62 -10.97
CA LYS A 35 -6.68 5.82 -9.77
C LYS A 35 -7.19 6.74 -8.66
N VAL A 36 -8.43 6.52 -8.23
CA VAL A 36 -9.07 7.33 -7.17
C VAL A 36 -9.23 6.61 -5.84
N GLY A 37 -8.93 5.31 -5.79
CA GLY A 37 -9.00 4.49 -4.59
C GLY A 37 -8.49 3.07 -4.82
N ASP A 38 -8.52 2.25 -3.77
CA ASP A 38 -8.17 0.85 -3.79
C ASP A 38 -9.06 0.00 -2.87
N VAL A 39 -9.35 -1.21 -3.36
CA VAL A 39 -10.19 -2.21 -2.68
C VAL A 39 -9.34 -3.42 -2.36
N ASP A 40 -9.42 -3.89 -1.12
CA ASP A 40 -8.86 -5.18 -0.69
C ASP A 40 -9.83 -6.30 -1.09
N PRO A 41 -9.48 -7.16 -2.06
CA PRO A 41 -10.38 -8.20 -2.54
C PRO A 41 -10.66 -9.29 -1.50
N ARG A 42 -9.90 -9.36 -0.40
CA ARG A 42 -10.11 -10.35 0.67
C ARG A 42 -11.41 -10.13 1.42
N GLY A 43 -11.92 -8.90 1.48
CA GLY A 43 -13.18 -8.60 2.17
C GLY A 43 -13.08 -8.56 3.71
N GLU A 44 -11.88 -8.75 4.27
CA GLU A 44 -11.64 -8.80 5.72
C GLU A 44 -11.15 -7.45 6.24
N ARG A 45 -11.96 -6.81 7.09
CA ARG A 45 -11.72 -5.44 7.58
C ARG A 45 -10.48 -5.34 8.45
N GLU A 46 -10.16 -6.40 9.18
CA GLU A 46 -9.06 -6.50 10.13
C GLU A 46 -7.73 -6.19 9.44
N TYR A 47 -7.55 -6.64 8.19
CA TYR A 47 -6.35 -6.37 7.39
C TYR A 47 -6.18 -4.89 7.01
N CYS A 48 -7.22 -4.06 7.12
CA CYS A 48 -7.10 -2.62 6.91
C CYS A 48 -6.28 -1.94 8.02
N PHE A 49 -6.22 -2.57 9.20
CA PHE A 49 -5.54 -2.05 10.40
C PHE A 49 -4.22 -2.74 10.69
N THR A 50 -3.77 -3.65 9.83
CA THR A 50 -2.47 -4.31 9.91
C THR A 50 -1.51 -3.77 8.86
N ILE A 51 -0.21 -3.98 9.10
CA ILE A 51 0.83 -3.66 8.13
C ILE A 51 0.63 -4.57 6.91
N SER A 52 0.52 -3.98 5.72
CA SER A 52 0.36 -4.76 4.49
C SER A 52 1.57 -5.67 4.21
N ASP A 53 1.33 -6.78 3.54
CA ASP A 53 2.37 -7.72 3.08
C ASP A 53 3.47 -7.00 2.27
N LYS A 54 3.08 -6.01 1.46
CA LYS A 54 4.01 -5.17 0.67
C LYS A 54 4.94 -4.35 1.56
N ALA A 55 4.39 -3.71 2.59
CA ALA A 55 5.17 -2.91 3.53
C ALA A 55 6.10 -3.79 4.38
N LEU A 56 5.63 -4.97 4.81
CA LEU A 56 6.46 -5.96 5.52
C LEU A 56 7.63 -6.44 4.65
N ALA A 57 7.39 -6.77 3.38
CA ALA A 57 8.43 -7.21 2.46
C ALA A 57 9.49 -6.13 2.23
N ILE A 58 9.08 -4.87 2.03
CA ILE A 58 10.02 -3.74 1.89
C ILE A 58 10.84 -3.56 3.17
N GLY A 59 10.17 -3.52 4.33
CA GLY A 59 10.86 -3.37 5.63
C GLY A 59 11.85 -4.50 5.90
N GLY A 60 11.47 -5.75 5.61
CA GLY A 60 12.33 -6.92 5.73
C GLY A 60 13.59 -6.80 4.85
N GLY A 61 13.44 -6.49 3.57
CA GLY A 61 14.58 -6.32 2.67
C GLY A 61 15.54 -5.20 3.08
N VAL A 62 15.01 -4.08 3.60
CA VAL A 62 15.85 -3.00 4.14
C VAL A 62 16.62 -3.47 5.38
N LEU A 63 15.95 -4.16 6.31
CA LEU A 63 16.58 -4.68 7.51
C LEU A 63 17.70 -5.68 7.16
N GLU A 64 17.44 -6.60 6.23
CA GLU A 64 18.43 -7.55 5.72
C GLU A 64 19.67 -6.85 5.16
N ALA A 65 19.50 -5.82 4.33
CA ALA A 65 20.60 -5.05 3.76
C ALA A 65 21.46 -4.36 4.84
N ILE A 66 20.83 -3.78 5.86
CA ILE A 66 21.52 -3.14 6.99
C ILE A 66 22.34 -4.19 7.75
N LEU A 67 21.74 -5.31 8.13
CA LEU A 67 22.42 -6.39 8.86
C LEU A 67 23.60 -6.96 8.07
N TYR A 68 23.43 -7.11 6.75
CA TYR A 68 24.49 -7.54 5.85
C TYR A 68 25.69 -6.59 5.86
N LEU A 69 25.45 -5.27 5.72
CA LEU A 69 26.49 -4.25 5.71
C LEU A 69 27.23 -4.14 7.05
N LEU A 70 26.50 -4.20 8.17
CA LEU A 70 27.08 -4.22 9.52
C LEU A 70 27.98 -5.45 9.72
N SER A 71 27.49 -6.62 9.32
CA SER A 71 28.25 -7.88 9.41
C SER A 71 29.49 -7.91 8.53
N ARG A 72 29.49 -7.19 7.39
CA ARG A 72 30.69 -7.02 6.54
C ARG A 72 31.70 -6.08 7.14
N ARG A 73 31.27 -4.96 7.76
CA ARG A 73 32.16 -4.03 8.45
C ARG A 73 32.88 -4.70 9.62
N GLY A 74 32.16 -5.50 10.43
CA GLY A 74 32.76 -6.27 11.51
C GLY A 74 33.83 -7.26 11.03
N ARG A 75 33.57 -7.97 9.92
CA ARG A 75 34.55 -8.89 9.32
C ARG A 75 35.78 -8.19 8.75
N GLN A 76 35.64 -7.00 8.17
CA GLN A 76 36.80 -6.23 7.69
C GLN A 76 37.65 -5.65 8.83
N ALA A 77 37.07 -5.39 10.00
CA ALA A 77 37.81 -4.94 11.17
C ALA A 77 38.62 -6.05 11.85
N ILE A 78 38.19 -7.31 11.75
CA ILE A 78 38.91 -8.48 12.32
C ILE A 78 40.08 -8.93 11.44
N HIS A 79 40.05 -8.61 10.14
CA HIS A 79 41.12 -8.91 9.18
C HIS A 79 42.09 -7.73 8.92
N ARG A 80 42.09 -6.72 9.79
CA ARG A 80 43.12 -5.68 9.88
C ARG A 80 43.90 -5.86 11.17
#